data_AF-A0A9W8LBZ8-F1
#
_entry.id   AF-A0A9W8LBZ8-F1
#
_cell.length_a   1.000
_cell.length_b   1.000
_cell.length_c   1.000
_cell.angle_alpha   90.00
_cell.angle_beta   90.00
_cell.angle_gamma   90.00
#
_symmetry.space_group_name_H-M   'P 1'
#
loop_
_entity.id
_entity.type
_entity.pdbx_description
1 polymer ?
#
loop_
_entity_poly.entity_id
_entity_poly.type
_entity_poly.pdbx_seq_one_letter_code
_entity_poly.pdbx_strand_id
1 'polypeptide(L)'
;MCDGVFCDVISTLQAETVSFPSANTLVVYLDKTTEEESGGSAATSQEKVVDFARSLLRLAPAVTNIIFNFSYVSDRVSEYARLYNTLVSELYQGGVTSLEVYSELDGPPLLLSLRDTLGLTSITHGPRVSCAPFAKLAYLNADTLKVLSIKPETQDDWLLLIYGDTETPAVYSSLITLTLDMVYTPYDTSWTAIEEAEPFPALSTLALVDGYPFDDDLLFRGNGMTLQNLQIPFGAIARNILGRFGVLRRSGVTQMRSVRVSGIFDEDDAFMSENANVPIRQQVHRIMEVVTSLSLLSDVVGHPLFKSIKAAPKTSSLRHLGYTDEIPTLGGIISVVSALPSLVILTCQVQRVGSTITNIPVDERPRRLREKHYPLSDFRVLRIPHATEVPAEEIAYAAMLLAVLCPNLVQVDLPPGMRNVFGREIAWAMINDPFKPYSESISRLIYREVKN
;
A
#
# COMPACT_ATOMS: atom_id res chain seq x y z
N MET A 1 -14.11 -26.20 -29.16
CA MET A 1 -14.86 -25.04 -29.70
C MET A 1 -14.43 -23.73 -29.02
N CYS A 2 -13.28 -23.15 -29.35
CA CYS A 2 -13.02 -21.71 -29.06
C CYS A 2 -13.43 -20.81 -30.25
N ASP A 3 -13.74 -21.43 -31.39
CA ASP A 3 -14.38 -20.76 -32.53
C ASP A 3 -15.79 -20.25 -32.22
N GLY A 4 -16.52 -20.85 -31.27
CA GLY A 4 -17.89 -20.43 -30.93
C GLY A 4 -17.94 -19.11 -30.15
N VAL A 5 -17.21 -19.01 -29.04
CA VAL A 5 -17.28 -17.83 -28.15
C VAL A 5 -16.77 -16.55 -28.82
N PHE A 6 -15.65 -16.61 -29.56
CA PHE A 6 -15.15 -15.44 -30.30
C PHE A 6 -16.03 -15.10 -31.51
N CYS A 7 -16.52 -16.08 -32.29
CA CYS A 7 -17.39 -15.79 -33.42
C CYS A 7 -18.78 -15.31 -32.98
N ASP A 8 -19.32 -15.76 -31.85
CA ASP A 8 -20.59 -15.28 -31.30
C ASP A 8 -20.45 -13.87 -30.72
N VAL A 9 -19.36 -13.57 -30.00
CA VAL A 9 -19.09 -12.20 -29.54
C VAL A 9 -18.83 -11.27 -30.73
N ILE A 10 -18.05 -11.67 -31.74
CA ILE A 10 -17.82 -10.86 -32.94
C ILE A 10 -19.11 -10.65 -33.74
N SER A 11 -19.94 -11.69 -33.94
CA SER A 11 -21.20 -11.56 -34.68
C SER A 11 -22.26 -10.73 -33.92
N THR A 12 -22.24 -10.75 -32.59
CA THR A 12 -23.09 -9.88 -31.75
C THR A 12 -22.58 -8.43 -31.73
N LEU A 13 -21.27 -8.22 -31.77
CA LEU A 13 -20.63 -6.90 -31.82
C LEU A 13 -20.68 -6.24 -33.21
N GLN A 14 -20.89 -7.01 -34.28
CA GLN A 14 -21.12 -6.51 -35.64
C GLN A 14 -22.48 -5.81 -35.81
N ALA A 15 -23.36 -5.79 -34.79
CA ALA A 15 -24.50 -4.90 -34.78
C ALA A 15 -24.01 -3.44 -34.61
N GLU A 16 -23.94 -2.71 -35.72
CA GLU A 16 -23.35 -1.37 -35.94
C GLU A 16 -23.78 -0.21 -34.99
N THR A 17 -24.49 -0.48 -33.90
CA THR A 17 -25.12 0.54 -33.03
C THR A 17 -24.48 0.74 -31.66
N VAL A 18 -23.54 -0.11 -31.23
CA VAL A 18 -22.96 0.00 -29.88
C VAL A 18 -21.55 0.57 -29.97
N SER A 19 -21.29 1.72 -29.32
CA SER A 19 -19.94 2.23 -29.10
C SER A 19 -19.80 2.81 -27.69
N PHE A 20 -18.57 2.76 -27.18
CA PHE A 20 -18.17 3.20 -25.85
C PHE A 20 -17.05 4.24 -25.98
N PRO A 21 -17.32 5.42 -26.57
CA PRO A 21 -16.29 6.40 -26.92
C PRO A 21 -15.59 7.04 -25.70
N SER A 22 -16.19 6.92 -24.52
CA SER A 22 -15.63 7.44 -23.25
C SER A 22 -15.00 6.34 -22.38
N ALA A 23 -14.99 5.09 -22.84
CA ALA A 23 -14.36 4.01 -22.10
C ALA A 23 -12.84 4.09 -22.27
N ASN A 24 -12.14 4.29 -21.16
CA ASN A 24 -10.67 4.38 -21.13
C ASN A 24 -10.01 3.08 -20.64
N THR A 25 -10.81 2.18 -20.06
CA THR A 25 -10.35 0.90 -19.52
C THR A 25 -11.14 -0.24 -20.16
N LEU A 26 -10.42 -1.23 -20.65
CA LEU A 26 -10.98 -2.49 -21.12
C LEU A 26 -10.60 -3.60 -20.13
N VAL A 27 -11.59 -4.30 -19.57
CA VAL A 27 -11.35 -5.46 -18.73
C VAL A 27 -11.69 -6.72 -19.52
N VAL A 28 -10.70 -7.59 -19.69
CA VAL A 28 -10.83 -8.84 -20.44
C VAL A 28 -10.74 -10.00 -19.46
N TYR A 29 -11.88 -10.67 -19.26
CA TYR A 29 -11.95 -11.91 -18.50
C TYR A 29 -11.81 -13.08 -19.47
N LEU A 30 -10.79 -13.91 -19.23
CA LEU A 30 -10.61 -15.17 -19.94
C LEU A 30 -11.05 -16.30 -19.02
N ASP A 31 -12.33 -16.61 -19.09
CA ASP A 31 -12.97 -17.67 -18.29
C ASP A 31 -13.21 -18.95 -19.13
N LYS A 32 -13.19 -20.11 -18.48
CA LYS A 32 -13.58 -21.38 -19.09
C LYS A 32 -15.10 -21.42 -19.17
N THR A 33 -15.66 -21.29 -20.37
CA THR A 33 -17.00 -21.83 -20.60
C THR A 33 -16.91 -23.35 -20.50
N THR A 34 -17.56 -23.91 -19.49
CA THR A 34 -17.70 -25.34 -19.20
C THR A 34 -18.35 -26.09 -20.37
N GLU A 35 -17.56 -26.56 -21.33
CA GLU A 35 -17.98 -27.64 -22.24
C GLU A 35 -16.83 -28.62 -22.47
N GLU A 36 -16.77 -29.62 -21.56
CA GLU A 36 -16.37 -30.97 -21.94
C GLU A 36 -17.40 -31.44 -22.97
N GLU A 37 -17.05 -31.48 -24.26
CA GLU A 37 -17.63 -32.36 -25.31
C GLU A 37 -17.48 -31.71 -26.69
N SER A 38 -16.31 -31.88 -27.30
CA SER A 38 -16.18 -32.23 -28.73
C SER A 38 -14.71 -32.21 -29.11
N GLY A 39 -14.21 -33.34 -29.62
CA GLY A 39 -12.84 -33.53 -30.11
C GLY A 39 -12.50 -32.73 -31.38
N GLY A 40 -12.99 -31.49 -31.49
CA GLY A 40 -12.59 -30.55 -32.53
C GLY A 40 -11.33 -29.80 -32.10
N SER A 41 -10.27 -29.94 -32.90
CA SER A 41 -9.09 -29.07 -32.86
C SER A 41 -9.52 -27.62 -32.95
N ALA A 42 -9.52 -26.92 -31.82
CA ALA A 42 -9.80 -25.49 -31.74
C ALA A 42 -8.50 -24.72 -31.93
N ALA A 43 -7.96 -24.73 -33.15
CA ALA A 43 -7.01 -23.71 -33.56
C ALA A 43 -7.82 -22.47 -33.93
N THR A 44 -8.12 -21.61 -32.97
CA THR A 44 -8.62 -20.26 -33.27
C THR A 44 -7.57 -19.61 -34.17
N SER A 45 -7.91 -19.29 -35.43
CA SER A 45 -6.94 -18.68 -36.34
C SER A 45 -6.53 -17.32 -35.76
N GLN A 46 -5.23 -17.02 -35.79
CA GLN A 46 -4.66 -15.75 -35.32
C GLN A 46 -5.38 -14.53 -35.91
N GLU A 47 -5.85 -14.67 -37.15
CA GLU A 47 -6.67 -13.69 -37.87
C GLU A 47 -7.97 -13.32 -37.13
N LYS A 48 -8.69 -14.27 -36.52
CA LYS A 48 -9.91 -13.98 -35.75
C LYS A 48 -9.63 -13.16 -34.49
N VAL A 49 -8.47 -13.38 -33.85
CA VAL A 49 -8.06 -12.60 -32.67
C VAL A 49 -7.71 -11.18 -33.05
N VAL A 50 -7.01 -11.02 -34.19
CA VAL A 50 -6.69 -9.70 -34.75
C VAL A 50 -7.98 -8.94 -35.07
N ASP A 51 -8.94 -9.58 -35.73
CA ASP A 51 -10.23 -8.97 -36.04
C ASP A 51 -11.03 -8.62 -34.79
N PHE A 52 -10.99 -9.49 -33.76
CA PHE A 52 -11.58 -9.22 -32.46
C PHE A 52 -10.94 -7.99 -31.78
N ALA A 53 -9.61 -7.92 -31.71
CA ALA A 53 -8.87 -6.81 -31.12
C ALA A 53 -9.19 -5.48 -31.81
N ARG A 54 -9.20 -5.48 -33.15
CA ARG A 54 -9.58 -4.30 -33.95
C ARG A 54 -11.03 -3.91 -33.75
N SER A 55 -11.92 -4.88 -33.59
CA SER A 55 -13.33 -4.61 -33.28
C SER A 55 -13.46 -3.95 -31.91
N LEU A 56 -12.73 -4.43 -30.89
CA LEU A 56 -12.70 -3.80 -29.57
C LEU A 56 -12.22 -2.35 -29.62
N LEU A 57 -11.14 -2.07 -30.37
CA LEU A 57 -10.63 -0.70 -30.53
C LEU A 57 -11.60 0.22 -31.28
N ARG A 58 -12.39 -0.31 -32.23
CA ARG A 58 -13.44 0.46 -32.90
C ARG A 58 -14.60 0.78 -31.95
N LEU A 59 -14.97 -0.17 -31.10
CA LEU A 59 -16.04 0.00 -30.12
C LEU A 59 -15.62 0.98 -29.02
N ALA A 60 -14.37 0.95 -28.60
CA ALA A 60 -13.83 1.74 -27.50
C ALA A 60 -12.51 2.45 -27.91
N PRO A 61 -12.59 3.49 -28.77
CA PRO A 61 -11.40 4.14 -29.35
C PRO A 61 -10.57 4.95 -28.35
N ALA A 62 -11.09 5.22 -27.14
CA ALA A 62 -10.39 5.94 -26.10
C ALA A 62 -9.67 5.02 -25.09
N VAL A 63 -9.68 3.70 -25.30
CA VAL A 63 -9.06 2.75 -24.39
C VAL A 63 -7.55 2.96 -24.35
N THR A 64 -7.05 3.27 -23.16
CA THR A 64 -5.62 3.40 -22.88
C THR A 64 -5.13 2.42 -21.84
N ASN A 65 -6.05 1.80 -21.07
CA ASN A 65 -5.74 0.80 -20.05
C ASN A 65 -6.40 -0.54 -20.36
N ILE A 66 -5.67 -1.62 -20.20
CA ILE A 66 -6.20 -2.98 -20.31
C ILE A 66 -5.90 -3.77 -19.05
N ILE A 67 -6.94 -4.41 -18.53
CA ILE A 67 -6.86 -5.35 -17.42
C ILE A 67 -7.20 -6.74 -17.94
N PHE A 68 -6.26 -7.66 -17.87
CA PHE A 68 -6.49 -9.07 -18.14
C PHE A 68 -6.66 -9.83 -16.84
N ASN A 69 -7.71 -10.64 -16.74
CA ASN A 69 -7.92 -11.53 -15.61
C ASN A 69 -8.05 -12.97 -16.11
N PHE A 70 -7.13 -13.81 -15.66
CA PHE A 70 -7.07 -15.24 -15.94
C PHE A 70 -7.57 -16.03 -14.73
N SER A 71 -8.64 -16.79 -14.94
CA SER A 71 -9.22 -17.64 -13.88
C SER A 71 -8.88 -19.12 -14.03
N TYR A 72 -7.99 -19.52 -14.98
CA TYR A 72 -7.85 -20.95 -15.32
C TYR A 72 -6.45 -21.44 -15.78
N VAL A 73 -6.07 -22.66 -15.34
CA VAL A 73 -4.93 -23.47 -15.84
C VAL A 73 -5.49 -24.55 -16.76
N SER A 74 -5.27 -24.40 -18.06
CA SER A 74 -5.60 -25.43 -19.05
C SER A 74 -4.33 -26.07 -19.57
N ASP A 75 -4.37 -27.36 -19.93
CA ASP A 75 -3.34 -28.05 -20.72
C ASP A 75 -3.01 -27.35 -22.06
N ARG A 76 -3.81 -26.35 -22.47
CA ARG A 76 -3.62 -25.50 -23.66
C ARG A 76 -2.92 -24.17 -23.37
N VAL A 77 -2.12 -24.10 -22.31
CA VAL A 77 -1.24 -22.97 -21.91
C VAL A 77 -0.65 -22.21 -23.10
N SER A 78 -0.07 -22.91 -24.06
CA SER A 78 0.62 -22.33 -25.21
C SER A 78 -0.31 -21.70 -26.26
N GLU A 79 -1.53 -22.20 -26.41
CA GLU A 79 -2.54 -21.63 -27.31
C GLU A 79 -3.05 -20.31 -26.73
N TYR A 80 -3.42 -20.29 -25.45
CA TYR A 80 -3.87 -19.07 -24.76
C TYR A 80 -2.79 -18.00 -24.71
N ALA A 81 -1.52 -18.38 -24.47
CA ALA A 81 -0.41 -17.44 -24.53
C ALA A 81 -0.30 -16.77 -25.91
N ARG A 82 -0.44 -17.52 -27.01
CA ARG A 82 -0.42 -16.96 -28.37
C ARG A 82 -1.60 -16.03 -28.66
N LEU A 83 -2.80 -16.41 -28.24
CA LEU A 83 -4.00 -15.57 -28.38
C LEU A 83 -3.80 -14.25 -27.62
N TYR A 84 -3.35 -14.35 -26.38
CA TYR A 84 -3.05 -13.20 -25.53
C TYR A 84 -2.01 -12.28 -26.16
N ASN A 85 -0.88 -12.81 -26.60
CA ASN A 85 0.17 -12.00 -27.24
C ASN A 85 -0.34 -11.26 -28.47
N THR A 86 -1.17 -11.91 -29.28
CA THR A 86 -1.76 -11.32 -30.48
C THR A 86 -2.71 -10.19 -30.10
N LEU A 87 -3.59 -10.44 -29.12
CA LEU A 87 -4.54 -9.45 -28.63
C LEU A 87 -3.82 -8.23 -28.03
N VAL A 88 -2.84 -8.46 -27.17
CA VAL A 88 -2.03 -7.41 -26.54
C VAL A 88 -1.30 -6.59 -27.59
N SER A 89 -0.64 -7.22 -28.56
CA SER A 89 0.08 -6.53 -29.64
C SER A 89 -0.84 -5.62 -30.48
N GLU A 90 -2.01 -6.13 -30.91
CA GLU A 90 -2.96 -5.33 -31.70
C GLU A 90 -3.57 -4.18 -30.87
N LEU A 91 -3.88 -4.43 -29.60
CA LEU A 91 -4.40 -3.39 -28.71
C LEU A 91 -3.35 -2.29 -28.45
N TYR A 92 -2.07 -2.64 -28.38
CA TYR A 92 -0.98 -1.66 -28.32
C TYR A 92 -0.87 -0.79 -29.56
N GLN A 93 -0.96 -1.39 -30.75
CA GLN A 93 -1.01 -0.62 -32.00
C GLN A 93 -2.19 0.37 -32.02
N GLY A 94 -3.24 0.08 -31.24
CA GLY A 94 -4.39 0.96 -31.00
C GLY A 94 -4.15 2.15 -30.04
N GLY A 95 -2.97 2.28 -29.44
CA GLY A 95 -2.63 3.39 -28.53
C GLY A 95 -2.78 3.10 -27.04
N VAL A 96 -2.88 1.82 -26.65
CA VAL A 96 -2.86 1.42 -25.23
C VAL A 96 -1.51 1.75 -24.60
N THR A 97 -1.52 2.32 -23.40
CA THR A 97 -0.30 2.71 -22.66
C THR A 97 -0.23 2.13 -21.25
N SER A 98 -1.22 1.33 -20.83
CA SER A 98 -1.27 0.70 -19.52
C SER A 98 -1.74 -0.75 -19.63
N LEU A 99 -1.03 -1.64 -18.95
CA LEU A 99 -1.30 -3.07 -18.93
C LEU A 99 -1.32 -3.59 -17.49
N GLU A 100 -2.41 -4.24 -17.12
CA GLU A 100 -2.57 -4.94 -15.86
C GLU A 100 -2.93 -6.40 -16.15
N VAL A 101 -2.26 -7.34 -15.49
CA VAL A 101 -2.45 -8.76 -15.75
C VAL A 101 -2.55 -9.52 -14.44
N TYR A 102 -3.68 -10.15 -14.20
CA TYR A 102 -3.97 -10.91 -12.99
C TYR A 102 -4.22 -12.37 -13.36
N SER A 103 -3.69 -13.30 -12.57
CA SER A 103 -4.02 -14.71 -12.66
C SER A 103 -4.35 -15.26 -11.28
N GLU A 104 -5.46 -15.97 -11.17
CA GLU A 104 -5.83 -16.63 -9.90
C GLU A 104 -5.08 -17.96 -9.70
N LEU A 105 -4.46 -18.49 -10.75
CA LEU A 105 -3.70 -19.75 -10.75
C LEU A 105 -2.32 -19.57 -11.37
N ASP A 106 -1.43 -20.56 -11.22
CA ASP A 106 -0.08 -20.55 -11.83
C ASP A 106 -0.22 -20.41 -13.34
N GLY A 107 -0.03 -19.19 -13.82
CA GLY A 107 -0.32 -18.80 -15.18
C GLY A 107 0.69 -19.40 -16.17
N PRO A 108 0.32 -19.52 -17.46
CA PRO A 108 1.28 -19.75 -18.52
C PRO A 108 2.48 -18.79 -18.43
N PRO A 109 3.70 -19.23 -18.80
CA PRO A 109 4.73 -18.28 -19.19
C PRO A 109 4.20 -17.50 -20.39
N LEU A 110 3.85 -16.24 -20.16
CA LEU A 110 3.41 -15.36 -21.23
C LEU A 110 4.60 -15.15 -22.17
N LEU A 111 4.54 -15.76 -23.37
CA LEU A 111 5.57 -15.62 -24.39
C LEU A 111 5.40 -14.29 -25.12
N LEU A 112 5.39 -13.16 -24.42
CA LEU A 112 5.23 -11.87 -25.08
C LEU A 112 6.36 -11.73 -26.12
N SER A 113 6.00 -11.70 -27.40
CA SER A 113 6.89 -11.34 -28.50
C SER A 113 7.02 -9.81 -28.49
N LEU A 114 7.79 -9.32 -27.52
CA LEU A 114 7.82 -7.92 -27.04
C LEU A 114 8.48 -6.90 -27.96
N ARG A 115 8.89 -7.28 -29.18
CA ARG A 115 9.69 -6.38 -30.03
C ARG A 115 8.95 -5.11 -30.47
N ASP A 116 7.61 -5.11 -30.41
CA ASP A 116 6.78 -4.04 -30.96
C ASP A 116 5.98 -3.25 -29.89
N THR A 117 6.19 -3.52 -28.60
CA THR A 117 5.43 -2.89 -27.50
C THR A 117 6.25 -1.82 -26.80
N LEU A 118 6.48 -0.70 -27.48
CA LEU A 118 7.14 0.51 -26.95
C LEU A 118 6.10 1.57 -26.56
N GLY A 119 6.38 2.35 -25.52
CA GLY A 119 5.54 3.48 -25.09
C GLY A 119 4.62 3.19 -23.89
N LEU A 120 4.82 2.07 -23.19
CA LEU A 120 4.07 1.79 -21.97
C LEU A 120 4.41 2.77 -20.86
N THR A 121 3.36 3.22 -20.19
CA THR A 121 3.42 4.12 -19.04
C THR A 121 3.07 3.43 -17.73
N SER A 122 2.40 2.27 -17.77
CA SER A 122 2.03 1.51 -16.58
C SER A 122 2.05 0.01 -16.86
N ILE A 123 2.69 -0.74 -15.98
CA ILE A 123 2.71 -2.21 -15.98
C ILE A 123 2.37 -2.68 -14.56
N THR A 124 1.30 -3.45 -14.42
CA THR A 124 0.94 -4.13 -13.17
C THR A 124 0.85 -5.64 -13.40
N HIS A 125 1.74 -6.35 -12.75
CA HIS A 125 1.80 -7.79 -12.71
C HIS A 125 1.11 -8.30 -11.44
N GLY A 126 0.10 -9.14 -11.63
CA GLY A 126 -0.69 -9.76 -10.59
C GLY A 126 -0.03 -11.01 -10.01
N PRO A 127 -0.69 -11.63 -9.03
CA PRO A 127 -0.18 -12.84 -8.39
C PRO A 127 -0.11 -14.00 -9.38
N ARG A 128 0.85 -14.92 -9.16
CA ARG A 128 0.97 -16.23 -9.86
C ARG A 128 1.19 -16.16 -11.38
N VAL A 129 1.56 -15.02 -11.92
CA VAL A 129 2.05 -14.90 -13.31
C VAL A 129 3.58 -14.94 -13.29
N SER A 130 4.20 -15.48 -14.34
CA SER A 130 5.66 -15.46 -14.45
C SER A 130 6.16 -14.02 -14.60
N CYS A 131 7.14 -13.64 -13.78
CA CYS A 131 7.69 -12.28 -13.75
C CYS A 131 8.56 -11.94 -14.96
N ALA A 132 9.37 -12.88 -15.46
CA ALA A 132 10.38 -12.62 -16.50
C ALA A 132 9.85 -11.88 -17.75
N PRO A 133 8.70 -12.24 -18.36
CA PRO A 133 8.14 -11.49 -19.48
C PRO A 133 7.83 -10.02 -19.15
N PHE A 134 7.38 -9.73 -17.93
CA PHE A 134 7.06 -8.38 -17.49
C PHE A 134 8.30 -7.59 -17.12
N ALA A 135 9.32 -8.23 -16.52
CA ALA A 135 10.61 -7.60 -16.29
C ALA A 135 11.24 -7.16 -17.61
N LYS A 136 11.19 -8.02 -18.64
CA LYS A 136 11.64 -7.68 -19.99
C LYS A 136 10.83 -6.55 -20.63
N LEU A 137 9.51 -6.60 -20.51
CA LEU A 137 8.63 -5.54 -21.02
C LEU A 137 8.90 -4.20 -20.34
N ALA A 138 9.10 -4.20 -19.02
CA ALA A 138 9.46 -3.01 -18.25
C ALA A 138 10.81 -2.45 -18.69
N TYR A 139 11.82 -3.31 -18.88
CA TYR A 139 13.13 -2.91 -19.40
C TYR A 139 13.01 -2.23 -20.78
N LEU A 140 12.23 -2.80 -21.71
CA LEU A 140 12.01 -2.23 -23.04
C LEU A 140 11.25 -0.88 -23.00
N ASN A 141 10.58 -0.57 -21.90
CA ASN A 141 9.79 0.65 -21.73
C ASN A 141 10.35 1.58 -20.65
N ALA A 142 11.62 1.41 -20.25
CA ALA A 142 12.21 2.14 -19.14
C ALA A 142 12.04 3.67 -19.26
N ASP A 143 12.18 4.22 -20.46
CA ASP A 143 12.06 5.66 -20.71
C ASP A 143 10.64 6.23 -20.52
N THR A 144 9.61 5.41 -20.75
CA THR A 144 8.20 5.87 -20.76
C THR A 144 7.43 5.43 -19.52
N LEU A 145 7.92 4.42 -18.81
CA LEU A 145 7.22 3.80 -17.69
C LEU A 145 7.12 4.76 -16.50
N LYS A 146 5.91 4.97 -15.99
CA LYS A 146 5.60 5.82 -14.83
C LYS A 146 5.18 5.02 -13.61
N VAL A 147 4.53 3.88 -13.83
CA VAL A 147 4.07 2.96 -12.79
C VAL A 147 4.54 1.55 -13.12
N LEU A 148 5.20 0.91 -12.17
CA LEU A 148 5.60 -0.49 -12.25
C LEU A 148 5.20 -1.18 -10.95
N SER A 149 4.35 -2.20 -11.06
CA SER A 149 4.06 -3.13 -9.98
C SER A 149 4.44 -4.52 -10.47
N ILE A 150 5.45 -5.12 -9.86
CA ILE A 150 5.98 -6.41 -10.29
C ILE A 150 6.29 -7.31 -9.11
N LYS A 151 6.27 -8.62 -9.36
CA LYS A 151 6.52 -9.64 -8.35
C LYS A 151 7.69 -10.54 -8.76
N PRO A 152 8.94 -10.09 -8.60
CA PRO A 152 10.12 -10.90 -8.93
C PRO A 152 10.19 -12.14 -8.04
N GLU A 153 10.34 -13.31 -8.65
CA GLU A 153 10.41 -14.59 -7.94
C GLU A 153 11.85 -15.09 -7.83
N THR A 154 12.71 -14.67 -8.76
CA THR A 154 14.10 -15.11 -8.88
C THR A 154 15.06 -13.93 -9.02
N GLN A 155 16.36 -14.19 -8.83
CA GLN A 155 17.40 -13.22 -9.13
C GLN A 155 17.46 -12.87 -10.63
N ASP A 156 17.16 -13.83 -11.51
CA ASP A 156 17.15 -13.60 -12.95
C ASP A 156 16.07 -12.60 -13.36
N ASP A 157 14.92 -12.60 -12.67
CA ASP A 157 13.87 -11.59 -12.89
C ASP A 157 14.36 -10.17 -12.60
N TRP A 158 15.17 -10.01 -11.55
CA TRP A 158 15.78 -8.72 -11.20
C TRP A 158 16.82 -8.28 -12.21
N LEU A 159 17.70 -9.21 -12.60
CA LEU A 159 18.71 -8.93 -13.63
C LEU A 159 18.05 -8.55 -14.94
N LEU A 160 16.95 -9.20 -15.30
CA LEU A 160 16.19 -8.87 -16.49
C LEU A 160 15.51 -7.49 -16.39
N LEU A 161 15.04 -7.10 -15.20
CA LEU A 161 14.45 -5.77 -14.97
C LEU A 161 15.50 -4.65 -15.07
N ILE A 162 16.71 -4.88 -14.55
CA ILE A 162 17.76 -3.86 -14.49
C ILE A 162 18.59 -3.85 -15.78
N TYR A 163 19.00 -4.99 -16.32
CA TYR A 163 19.95 -5.09 -17.44
C TYR A 163 19.31 -5.60 -18.75
N GLY A 164 18.13 -6.20 -18.67
CA GLY A 164 17.49 -6.81 -19.83
C GLY A 164 18.33 -7.97 -20.37
N ASP A 165 18.45 -8.04 -21.69
CA ASP A 165 19.39 -8.95 -22.37
C ASP A 165 20.77 -8.29 -22.61
N THR A 166 21.05 -7.14 -22.00
CA THR A 166 22.26 -6.34 -22.26
C THR A 166 23.14 -6.24 -21.02
N GLU A 167 24.37 -5.72 -21.14
CA GLU A 167 25.23 -5.41 -19.98
C GLU A 167 25.03 -3.96 -19.47
N THR A 168 24.06 -3.22 -20.01
CA THR A 168 23.80 -1.82 -19.65
C THR A 168 22.59 -1.72 -18.72
N PRO A 169 22.69 -1.05 -17.56
CA PRO A 169 21.54 -0.86 -16.69
C PRO A 169 20.52 0.10 -17.32
N ALA A 170 19.25 -0.26 -17.28
CA ALA A 170 18.14 0.59 -17.63
C ALA A 170 18.02 1.75 -16.66
N VAL A 171 17.72 2.93 -17.20
CA VAL A 171 17.38 4.12 -16.43
C VAL A 171 15.91 4.41 -16.65
N TYR A 172 15.11 4.17 -15.62
CA TYR A 172 13.68 4.44 -15.61
C TYR A 172 13.41 5.92 -15.34
N SER A 173 13.73 6.76 -16.32
CA SER A 173 13.75 8.22 -16.21
C SER A 173 12.39 8.84 -15.87
N SER A 174 11.29 8.14 -16.17
CA SER A 174 9.91 8.60 -15.94
C SER A 174 9.20 7.87 -14.79
N LEU A 175 9.85 6.90 -14.11
CA LEU A 175 9.16 6.02 -13.16
C LEU A 175 8.91 6.73 -11.83
N ILE A 176 7.64 6.94 -11.51
CA ILE A 176 7.16 7.67 -10.32
C ILE A 176 6.80 6.69 -9.21
N THR A 177 6.21 5.55 -9.55
CA THR A 177 5.73 4.55 -8.59
C THR A 177 6.31 3.18 -8.92
N LEU A 178 7.02 2.60 -7.95
CA LEU A 178 7.54 1.24 -8.00
C LEU A 178 6.95 0.43 -6.85
N THR A 179 6.29 -0.68 -7.17
CA THR A 179 5.78 -1.65 -6.19
C THR A 179 6.42 -3.01 -6.47
N LEU A 180 7.00 -3.60 -5.42
CA LEU A 180 7.74 -4.85 -5.48
C LEU A 180 7.15 -5.80 -4.44
N ASP A 181 6.48 -6.83 -4.93
CA ASP A 181 5.97 -7.95 -4.15
C ASP A 181 6.99 -9.10 -4.24
N MET A 182 7.43 -9.69 -3.13
CA MET A 182 8.52 -10.68 -3.19
C MET A 182 8.12 -11.94 -2.45
N VAL A 183 7.89 -13.03 -3.18
CA VAL A 183 7.57 -14.34 -2.56
C VAL A 183 8.77 -14.91 -1.80
N TYR A 184 9.98 -14.55 -2.22
CA TYR A 184 11.20 -15.15 -1.72
C TYR A 184 12.20 -14.06 -1.35
N THR A 185 12.60 -14.03 -0.08
CA THR A 185 13.91 -13.50 0.32
C THR A 185 14.92 -14.64 0.17
N PRO A 186 15.68 -14.75 -0.94
CA PRO A 186 16.78 -15.67 -0.95
C PRO A 186 17.78 -15.21 0.10
N TYR A 187 18.18 -16.12 0.98
CA TYR A 187 19.28 -15.95 1.93
C TYR A 187 20.63 -15.66 1.25
N ASP A 188 20.68 -15.58 -0.08
CA ASP A 188 21.84 -15.16 -0.85
C ASP A 188 21.72 -13.66 -1.18
N THR A 189 21.90 -12.85 -0.15
CA THR A 189 21.92 -11.37 -0.23
C THR A 189 23.22 -10.83 -0.82
N SER A 190 24.07 -11.66 -1.41
CA SER A 190 25.39 -11.25 -1.91
C SER A 190 25.36 -10.41 -3.19
N TRP A 191 24.16 -10.02 -3.66
CA TRP A 191 24.03 -9.24 -4.88
C TRP A 191 24.26 -7.75 -4.63
N THR A 192 25.48 -7.33 -4.95
CA THR A 192 25.84 -5.93 -5.14
C THR A 192 25.56 -5.55 -6.59
N ALA A 193 24.65 -4.60 -6.82
CA ALA A 193 24.49 -4.01 -8.14
C ALA A 193 25.78 -3.26 -8.53
N ILE A 194 26.01 -2.98 -9.82
CA ILE A 194 27.10 -2.10 -10.24
C ILE A 194 27.04 -0.79 -9.43
N GLU A 195 28.16 -0.42 -8.80
CA GLU A 195 28.24 0.62 -7.75
C GLU A 195 27.66 1.99 -8.16
N GLU A 196 27.55 2.28 -9.46
CA GLU A 196 27.18 3.60 -9.99
C GLU A 196 25.79 3.67 -10.67
N ALA A 197 25.03 2.56 -10.75
CA ALA A 197 23.73 2.60 -11.42
C ALA A 197 22.68 3.38 -10.61
N GLU A 198 22.00 4.34 -11.26
CA GLU A 198 20.84 5.07 -10.72
C GLU A 198 19.58 4.72 -11.52
N PRO A 199 19.01 3.52 -11.35
CA PRO A 199 17.93 3.04 -12.21
C PRO A 199 16.63 3.83 -12.07
N PHE A 200 16.39 4.51 -10.94
CA PHE A 200 15.07 5.10 -10.63
C PHE A 200 15.14 6.57 -10.20
N PRO A 201 15.71 7.48 -10.99
CA PRO A 201 15.99 8.86 -10.55
C PRO A 201 14.72 9.68 -10.26
N ALA A 202 13.62 9.40 -10.97
CA ALA A 202 12.34 10.10 -10.81
C ALA A 202 11.41 9.50 -9.73
N LEU A 203 11.86 8.46 -9.02
CA LEU A 203 11.01 7.67 -8.13
C LEU A 203 10.47 8.49 -6.97
N SER A 204 9.14 8.61 -6.89
CA SER A 204 8.45 9.33 -5.82
C SER A 204 7.79 8.40 -4.80
N THR A 205 7.41 7.19 -5.20
CA THR A 205 6.74 6.21 -4.34
C THR A 205 7.38 4.86 -4.52
N LEU A 206 7.93 4.31 -3.44
CA LEU A 206 8.47 2.95 -3.38
C LEU A 206 7.64 2.12 -2.38
N ALA A 207 7.09 0.99 -2.83
CA ALA A 207 6.40 0.06 -1.97
C ALA A 207 7.02 -1.34 -2.09
N LEU A 208 7.51 -1.85 -0.97
CA LEU A 208 8.01 -3.20 -0.82
C LEU A 208 7.00 -3.98 0.04
N VAL A 209 6.58 -5.16 -0.41
CA VAL A 209 5.56 -5.96 0.30
C VAL A 209 6.19 -6.87 1.34
N ASP A 210 7.19 -7.66 0.94
CA ASP A 210 7.72 -8.75 1.78
C ASP A 210 9.19 -8.55 2.22
N GLY A 211 10.00 -7.79 1.48
CA GLY A 211 11.38 -7.51 1.91
C GLY A 211 12.11 -6.48 1.06
N TYR A 212 13.37 -6.25 1.42
CA TYR A 212 14.31 -5.48 0.62
C TYR A 212 15.24 -6.44 -0.16
N PRO A 213 15.31 -6.38 -1.50
CA PRO A 213 15.97 -7.40 -2.33
C PRO A 213 17.49 -7.36 -2.37
N PHE A 214 18.14 -6.28 -1.93
CA PHE A 214 19.57 -6.03 -2.18
C PHE A 214 20.38 -5.87 -0.89
N ASP A 215 21.70 -6.06 -0.93
CA ASP A 215 22.61 -5.70 0.19
C ASP A 215 23.12 -4.26 0.12
N ASP A 216 22.70 -3.52 -0.90
CA ASP A 216 23.06 -2.15 -1.18
C ASP A 216 21.84 -1.22 -1.25
N ASP A 217 22.05 0.03 -1.63
CA ASP A 217 21.02 1.06 -1.74
C ASP A 217 20.45 1.26 -3.15
N LEU A 218 20.53 0.27 -4.05
CA LEU A 218 20.14 0.43 -5.46
C LEU A 218 18.77 1.12 -5.65
N LEU A 219 17.76 0.78 -4.84
CA LEU A 219 16.41 1.37 -4.95
C LEU A 219 16.33 2.84 -4.48
N PHE A 220 17.37 3.36 -3.82
CA PHE A 220 17.45 4.70 -3.28
C PHE A 220 18.47 5.60 -4.00
N ARG A 221 19.31 5.03 -4.87
CA ARG A 221 20.29 5.78 -5.67
C ARG A 221 19.59 6.73 -6.64
N GLY A 222 20.10 7.97 -6.74
CA GLY A 222 19.57 9.00 -7.63
C GLY A 222 18.22 9.63 -7.25
N ASN A 223 17.47 9.09 -6.28
CA ASN A 223 16.10 9.55 -5.95
C ASN A 223 15.95 10.28 -4.60
N GLY A 224 17.05 10.68 -3.97
CA GLY A 224 17.03 11.43 -2.71
C GLY A 224 16.26 12.76 -2.77
N MET A 225 16.06 13.33 -3.97
CA MET A 225 15.30 14.56 -4.18
C MET A 225 13.86 14.35 -4.65
N THR A 226 13.45 13.12 -4.95
CA THR A 226 12.16 12.79 -5.56
C THR A 226 11.32 11.88 -4.68
N LEU A 227 11.94 10.98 -3.92
CA LEU A 227 11.26 10.00 -3.09
C LEU A 227 10.48 10.66 -1.94
N GLN A 228 9.16 10.44 -1.91
CA GLN A 228 8.21 11.04 -0.96
C GLN A 228 7.50 10.00 -0.11
N ASN A 229 7.22 8.82 -0.67
CA ASN A 229 6.47 7.77 -0.01
C ASN A 229 7.27 6.47 -0.02
N LEU A 230 7.51 5.90 1.15
CA LEU A 230 8.18 4.62 1.32
C LEU A 230 7.29 3.67 2.11
N GLN A 231 6.95 2.53 1.54
CA GLN A 231 6.43 1.37 2.26
C GLN A 231 7.51 0.29 2.25
N ILE A 232 7.95 -0.14 3.43
CA ILE A 232 9.05 -1.10 3.54
C ILE A 232 8.86 -2.07 4.72
N PRO A 233 9.08 -3.38 4.53
CA PRO A 233 9.16 -4.33 5.62
C PRO A 233 10.41 -4.09 6.47
N PHE A 234 10.28 -4.03 7.79
CA PHE A 234 11.36 -3.61 8.69
C PHE A 234 12.28 -4.73 9.17
N GLY A 235 12.59 -5.67 8.27
CA GLY A 235 13.53 -6.75 8.55
C GLY A 235 14.97 -6.25 8.76
N ALA A 236 15.85 -7.14 9.22
CA ALA A 236 17.25 -6.81 9.52
C ALA A 236 18.00 -6.16 8.35
N ILE A 237 17.78 -6.65 7.12
CA ILE A 237 18.38 -6.11 5.89
C ILE A 237 17.92 -4.67 5.66
N ALA A 238 16.60 -4.43 5.62
CA ALA A 238 16.04 -3.10 5.42
C ALA A 238 16.58 -2.10 6.47
N ARG A 239 16.63 -2.50 7.75
CA ARG A 239 17.22 -1.67 8.81
C ARG A 239 18.69 -1.33 8.54
N ASN A 240 19.48 -2.30 8.07
CA ASN A 240 20.88 -2.08 7.73
C ASN A 240 21.01 -1.09 6.57
N ILE A 241 20.28 -1.31 5.46
CA ILE A 241 20.33 -0.43 4.28
C ILE A 241 19.91 1.00 4.62
N LEU A 242 18.74 1.16 5.25
CA LEU A 242 18.22 2.47 5.63
C LEU A 242 19.16 3.23 6.58
N GLY A 243 19.86 2.51 7.45
CA GLY A 243 20.83 3.07 8.40
C GLY A 243 22.19 3.40 7.79
N ARG A 244 22.77 2.45 7.05
CA ARG A 244 24.11 2.49 6.42
C ARG A 244 24.17 3.59 5.36
N PHE A 245 23.17 3.63 4.48
CA PHE A 245 23.12 4.57 3.36
C PHE A 245 22.40 5.88 3.70
N GLY A 246 21.95 6.03 4.94
CA GLY A 246 21.39 7.30 5.42
C GLY A 246 20.09 7.72 4.74
N VAL A 247 19.34 6.78 4.15
CA VAL A 247 18.03 7.01 3.51
C VAL A 247 17.09 7.77 4.44
N LEU A 248 17.12 7.45 5.73
CA LEU A 248 16.28 8.06 6.76
C LEU A 248 16.90 9.29 7.44
N ARG A 249 17.90 9.93 6.81
CA ARG A 249 18.49 11.20 7.29
C ARG A 249 17.97 12.35 6.43
N ARG A 250 17.83 13.54 7.04
CA ARG A 250 17.40 14.77 6.32
C ARG A 250 18.23 15.08 5.08
N SER A 251 19.51 14.71 5.08
CA SER A 251 20.42 14.91 3.95
C SER A 251 20.34 13.83 2.88
N GLY A 252 19.77 12.66 3.19
CA GLY A 252 19.68 11.53 2.26
C GLY A 252 18.47 11.67 1.35
N VAL A 253 17.26 11.61 1.92
CA VAL A 253 16.01 11.80 1.18
C VAL A 253 15.29 13.06 1.67
N THR A 254 15.47 14.16 0.95
CA THR A 254 15.03 15.50 1.40
C THR A 254 13.52 15.73 1.23
N GLN A 255 12.87 14.97 0.35
CA GLN A 255 11.43 15.08 0.08
C GLN A 255 10.58 14.01 0.77
N MET A 256 11.15 13.18 1.63
CA MET A 256 10.42 12.09 2.30
C MET A 256 9.26 12.66 3.13
N ARG A 257 8.03 12.26 2.85
CA ARG A 257 6.81 12.75 3.52
C ARG A 257 6.11 11.66 4.33
N SER A 258 6.05 10.45 3.78
CA SER A 258 5.32 9.33 4.36
C SER A 258 6.16 8.08 4.38
N VAL A 259 6.28 7.47 5.56
CA VAL A 259 6.90 6.15 5.73
C VAL A 259 5.88 5.21 6.34
N ARG A 260 5.68 4.07 5.69
CA ARG A 260 4.93 2.93 6.20
C ARG A 260 5.89 1.78 6.41
N VAL A 261 5.85 1.22 7.60
CA VAL A 261 6.71 0.13 8.02
C VAL A 261 5.82 -1.07 8.34
N SER A 262 6.10 -2.21 7.72
CA SER A 262 5.38 -3.47 7.93
C SER A 262 6.34 -4.58 8.37
N GLY A 263 5.80 -5.74 8.74
CA GLY A 263 6.57 -6.98 8.89
C GLY A 263 7.00 -7.32 10.32
N ILE A 264 7.25 -8.61 10.51
CA ILE A 264 7.63 -9.28 11.76
C ILE A 264 9.03 -8.80 12.12
N PHE A 265 9.20 -8.20 13.29
CA PHE A 265 10.51 -8.21 13.94
C PHE A 265 10.75 -9.68 14.25
N ASP A 266 11.67 -10.33 13.53
CA ASP A 266 11.94 -11.77 13.64
C ASP A 266 11.71 -12.23 15.08
N GLU A 267 10.93 -13.28 15.30
CA GLU A 267 10.69 -13.77 16.67
C GLU A 267 12.01 -14.09 17.39
N ASP A 268 13.06 -14.42 16.63
CA ASP A 268 14.44 -14.56 17.12
C ASP A 268 15.04 -13.22 17.64
N ASP A 269 14.66 -12.08 17.06
CA ASP A 269 14.92 -10.72 17.57
C ASP A 269 14.03 -10.37 18.78
N ALA A 270 12.83 -10.96 18.90
CA ALA A 270 11.93 -10.73 20.04
C ALA A 270 12.44 -11.40 21.34
N PHE A 271 13.28 -12.42 21.24
CA PHE A 271 14.04 -12.99 22.36
C PHE A 271 15.32 -12.19 22.70
N MET A 272 15.67 -11.19 21.91
CA MET A 272 16.87 -10.40 22.13
C MET A 272 16.63 -9.29 23.17
N SER A 273 17.55 -9.19 24.12
CA SER A 273 17.58 -8.26 25.27
C SER A 273 17.17 -6.81 24.96
N GLU A 274 16.84 -6.01 25.99
CA GLU A 274 16.52 -4.57 25.87
C GLU A 274 17.57 -3.77 25.05
N ASN A 275 18.80 -4.27 24.93
CA ASN A 275 19.87 -3.72 24.09
C ASN A 275 19.66 -3.87 22.58
N ALA A 276 19.04 -4.95 22.10
CA ALA A 276 18.75 -5.17 20.68
C ALA A 276 17.65 -4.25 20.14
N ASN A 277 16.85 -3.68 21.03
CA ASN A 277 15.82 -2.70 20.70
C ASN A 277 16.37 -1.27 20.49
N VAL A 278 17.57 -0.96 21.00
CA VAL A 278 18.16 0.39 20.90
C VAL A 278 18.33 0.87 19.45
N PRO A 279 18.83 0.06 18.50
CA PRO A 279 18.94 0.44 17.10
C PRO A 279 17.58 0.78 16.46
N ILE A 280 16.54 -0.01 16.76
CA ILE A 280 15.19 0.20 16.23
C ILE A 280 14.64 1.55 16.71
N ARG A 281 14.76 1.85 18.01
CA ARG A 281 14.31 3.13 18.58
C ARG A 281 15.01 4.32 17.93
N GLN A 282 16.33 4.21 17.73
CA GLN A 282 17.12 5.25 17.07
C GLN A 282 16.67 5.46 15.61
N GLN A 283 16.34 4.39 14.90
CA GLN A 283 15.86 4.49 13.52
C GLN A 283 14.48 5.12 13.45
N VAL A 284 13.52 4.67 14.28
CA VAL A 284 12.18 5.29 14.34
C VAL A 284 12.27 6.78 14.69
N HIS A 285 13.15 7.14 15.62
CA HIS A 285 13.41 8.55 15.95
C HIS A 285 13.88 9.35 14.73
N ARG A 286 14.85 8.83 13.96
CA ARG A 286 15.31 9.47 12.71
C ARG A 286 14.20 9.58 11.67
N ILE A 287 13.33 8.58 11.54
CA ILE A 287 12.16 8.65 10.65
C ILE A 287 11.25 9.81 11.05
N MET A 288 10.91 9.92 12.34
CA MET A 288 10.03 10.98 12.85
C MET A 288 10.61 12.40 12.68
N GLU A 289 11.92 12.55 12.49
CA GLU A 289 12.57 13.84 12.22
C GLU A 289 12.43 14.32 10.78
N VAL A 290 12.17 13.40 9.85
CA VAL A 290 12.13 13.68 8.41
C VAL A 290 10.73 13.60 7.82
N VAL A 291 9.84 12.80 8.40
CA VAL A 291 8.50 12.55 7.83
C VAL A 291 7.39 13.40 8.44
N THR A 292 6.29 13.51 7.70
CA THR A 292 5.01 14.07 8.17
C THR A 292 3.99 12.98 8.50
N SER A 293 4.17 11.77 7.98
CA SER A 293 3.30 10.63 8.19
C SER A 293 4.13 9.37 8.46
N LEU A 294 3.84 8.68 9.56
CA LEU A 294 4.45 7.42 9.94
C LEU A 294 3.37 6.40 10.26
N SER A 295 3.41 5.24 9.60
CA SER A 295 2.52 4.11 9.87
C SER A 295 3.35 2.88 10.22
N LEU A 296 3.03 2.21 11.32
CA LEU A 296 3.70 1.02 11.81
C LEU A 296 2.66 -0.11 11.87
N LEU A 297 2.89 -1.19 11.13
CA LEU A 297 1.94 -2.30 10.92
C LEU A 297 2.51 -3.61 11.48
N SER A 298 2.93 -3.61 12.75
CA SER A 298 3.35 -4.83 13.47
C SER A 298 3.03 -4.76 14.96
N ASP A 299 2.67 -5.92 15.47
CA ASP A 299 2.43 -6.33 16.85
C ASP A 299 3.67 -6.28 17.77
N VAL A 300 4.89 -6.37 17.23
CA VAL A 300 6.11 -6.51 18.05
C VAL A 300 6.67 -5.17 18.55
N VAL A 301 6.21 -4.02 18.03
CA VAL A 301 6.81 -2.70 18.33
C VAL A 301 6.28 -2.07 19.63
N GLY A 302 5.22 -2.67 20.19
CA GLY A 302 4.42 -2.24 21.34
C GLY A 302 5.11 -1.28 22.31
N HIS A 303 5.91 -1.88 23.17
CA HIS A 303 6.46 -1.20 24.33
C HIS A 303 7.71 -0.33 24.02
N PRO A 304 8.63 -0.75 23.12
CA PRO A 304 9.74 0.08 22.69
C PRO A 304 9.33 1.38 21.97
N LEU A 305 8.23 1.38 21.23
CA LEU A 305 7.78 2.53 20.45
C LEU A 305 7.34 3.70 21.34
N PHE A 306 6.49 3.46 22.34
CA PHE A 306 6.05 4.52 23.26
C PHE A 306 7.21 5.16 24.00
N LYS A 307 8.24 4.38 24.39
CA LYS A 307 9.47 4.92 24.98
C LYS A 307 10.20 5.82 23.99
N SER A 308 10.23 5.46 22.70
CA SER A 308 10.88 6.24 21.63
C SER A 308 10.13 7.53 21.31
N ILE A 309 8.80 7.49 21.26
CA ILE A 309 7.96 8.67 21.01
C ILE A 309 8.10 9.67 22.15
N LYS A 310 8.16 9.21 23.41
CA LYS A 310 8.43 10.10 24.56
C LYS A 310 9.78 10.81 24.47
N ALA A 311 10.76 10.15 23.85
CA ALA A 311 12.07 10.70 23.59
C ALA A 311 12.15 11.48 22.26
N ALA A 312 11.05 11.58 21.50
CA ALA A 312 11.04 12.26 20.22
C ALA A 312 11.36 13.75 20.38
N PRO A 313 11.99 14.39 19.37
CA PRO A 313 12.27 15.81 19.43
C PRO A 313 10.95 16.56 19.38
N LYS A 314 10.80 17.58 20.23
CA LYS A 314 9.65 18.49 20.18
C LYS A 314 9.48 19.20 18.83
N THR A 315 10.52 19.16 17.99
CA THR A 315 10.59 19.74 16.63
C THR A 315 10.10 18.81 15.53
N SER A 316 9.55 17.64 15.87
CA SER A 316 9.00 16.73 14.88
C SER A 316 7.88 17.39 14.07
N SER A 317 7.96 17.26 12.75
CA SER A 317 6.93 17.64 11.78
C SER A 317 5.86 16.57 11.60
N LEU A 318 5.86 15.53 12.43
CA LEU A 318 4.94 14.41 12.31
C LEU A 318 3.51 14.87 12.58
N ARG A 319 2.65 14.76 11.56
CA ARG A 319 1.23 15.11 11.60
C ARG A 319 0.35 13.88 11.70
N HIS A 320 0.76 12.77 11.09
CA HIS A 320 0.03 11.51 11.12
C HIS A 320 0.90 10.42 11.73
N LEU A 321 0.39 9.75 12.76
CA LEU A 321 1.02 8.58 13.35
C LEU A 321 0.01 7.44 13.36
N GLY A 322 0.40 6.28 12.86
CA GLY A 322 -0.41 5.07 12.91
C GLY A 322 0.36 3.89 13.51
N TYR A 323 -0.28 3.16 14.41
CA TYR A 323 0.16 1.85 14.90
C TYR A 323 -1.09 0.99 15.12
N THR A 324 -1.33 0.02 14.24
CA THR A 324 -2.64 -0.67 14.14
C THR A 324 -2.81 -1.83 15.12
N ASP A 325 -1.69 -2.40 15.57
CA ASP A 325 -1.69 -3.67 16.29
C ASP A 325 -1.43 -3.47 17.79
N GLU A 326 -0.96 -2.28 18.19
CA GLU A 326 -0.82 -1.94 19.60
C GLU A 326 -2.12 -1.38 20.17
N ILE A 327 -2.43 -1.80 21.39
CA ILE A 327 -3.62 -1.36 22.13
C ILE A 327 -3.20 -0.48 23.31
N PRO A 328 -2.92 0.81 23.10
CA PRO A 328 -2.54 1.72 24.18
C PRO A 328 -3.67 1.92 25.19
N THR A 329 -3.28 2.17 26.43
CA THR A 329 -4.17 2.80 27.41
C THR A 329 -4.37 4.28 27.07
N LEU A 330 -5.45 4.90 27.58
CA LEU A 330 -5.67 6.34 27.44
C LEU A 330 -4.46 7.17 27.94
N GLY A 331 -3.81 6.74 29.02
CA GLY A 331 -2.58 7.39 29.50
C GLY A 331 -1.42 7.30 28.49
N GLY A 332 -1.33 6.20 27.74
CA GLY A 332 -0.40 6.05 26.62
C GLY A 332 -0.69 7.03 25.49
N ILE A 333 -1.95 7.15 25.09
CA ILE A 333 -2.40 8.10 24.06
C ILE A 333 -2.09 9.54 24.48
N ILE A 334 -2.46 9.94 25.71
CA ILE A 334 -2.15 11.28 26.24
C ILE A 334 -0.64 11.55 26.18
N SER A 335 0.17 10.56 26.52
CA SER A 335 1.62 10.70 26.47
C SER A 335 2.16 10.88 25.04
N VAL A 336 1.61 10.18 24.05
CA VAL A 336 2.00 10.32 22.64
C VAL A 336 1.62 11.70 22.12
N VAL A 337 0.36 12.09 22.35
CA VAL A 337 -0.18 13.37 21.89
C VAL A 337 0.57 14.55 22.53
N SER A 338 0.96 14.42 23.81
CA SER A 338 1.78 15.42 24.49
C SER A 338 3.22 15.50 23.95
N ALA A 339 3.80 14.37 23.54
CA ALA A 339 5.16 14.31 23.02
C ALA A 339 5.25 14.82 21.57
N LEU A 340 4.14 14.77 20.81
CA LEU A 340 4.06 15.14 19.41
C LEU A 340 3.08 16.30 19.21
N PRO A 341 3.47 17.56 19.49
CA PRO A 341 2.55 18.70 19.46
C PRO A 341 1.97 18.98 18.07
N SER A 342 2.67 18.61 16.99
CA SER A 342 2.24 18.76 15.60
C SER A 342 1.25 17.67 15.14
N LEU A 343 0.97 16.67 15.99
CA LEU A 343 0.16 15.51 15.62
C LEU A 343 -1.30 15.92 15.41
N VAL A 344 -1.82 15.62 14.22
CA VAL A 344 -3.20 15.89 13.80
C VAL A 344 -4.04 14.63 13.78
N ILE A 345 -3.46 13.52 13.28
CA ILE A 345 -4.15 12.24 13.12
C ILE A 345 -3.37 11.15 13.86
N LEU A 346 -4.07 10.39 14.70
CA LEU A 346 -3.55 9.21 15.38
C LEU A 346 -4.41 8.02 14.98
N THR A 347 -3.79 7.02 14.37
CA THR A 347 -4.43 5.74 14.08
C THR A 347 -3.94 4.71 15.10
N CYS A 348 -4.79 4.27 16.01
CA CYS A 348 -4.43 3.24 16.99
C CYS A 348 -5.67 2.53 17.52
N GLN A 349 -5.49 1.37 18.14
CA GLN A 349 -6.53 0.82 19.00
C GLN A 349 -6.59 1.57 20.34
N VAL A 350 -7.61 1.33 21.15
CA VAL A 350 -7.75 1.96 22.47
C VAL A 350 -8.16 0.87 23.45
N GLN A 351 -7.31 0.52 24.42
CA GLN A 351 -7.57 -0.63 25.28
C GLN A 351 -8.61 -0.33 26.34
N ARG A 352 -8.27 0.64 27.20
CA ARG A 352 -9.01 1.07 28.39
C ARG A 352 -8.38 2.33 28.95
N VAL A 353 -9.08 2.96 29.89
CA VAL A 353 -8.65 4.20 30.58
C VAL A 353 -7.28 4.05 31.28
N GLY A 354 -6.85 2.82 31.59
CA GLY A 354 -5.54 2.50 32.16
C GLY A 354 -5.45 2.73 33.67
N SER A 355 -4.61 1.96 34.36
CA SER A 355 -4.56 1.90 35.84
C SER A 355 -4.23 3.24 36.52
N THR A 356 -3.46 4.09 35.85
CA THR A 356 -3.07 5.40 36.37
C THR A 356 -4.23 6.38 36.43
N ILE A 357 -5.19 6.27 35.51
CA ILE A 357 -6.38 7.12 35.47
C ILE A 357 -7.53 6.49 36.27
N THR A 358 -7.57 5.14 36.38
CA THR A 358 -8.62 4.47 37.16
C THR A 358 -8.60 4.80 38.65
N ASN A 359 -7.45 5.21 39.20
CA ASN A 359 -7.32 5.65 40.59
C ASN A 359 -8.02 6.98 40.89
N ILE A 360 -8.44 7.72 39.85
CA ILE A 360 -9.26 8.93 40.00
C ILE A 360 -10.74 8.50 40.01
N PRO A 361 -11.57 8.98 40.97
CA PRO A 361 -13.01 8.78 40.94
C PRO A 361 -13.62 9.15 39.58
N VAL A 362 -14.55 8.34 39.08
CA VAL A 362 -15.08 8.45 37.69
C VAL A 362 -15.64 9.84 37.39
N ASP A 363 -16.30 10.43 38.38
CA ASP A 363 -16.89 11.77 38.40
C ASP A 363 -15.85 12.90 38.40
N GLU A 364 -14.67 12.67 39.00
CA GLU A 364 -13.61 13.69 39.04
C GLU A 364 -12.63 13.61 37.86
N ARG A 365 -12.61 12.49 37.12
CA ARG A 365 -11.64 12.23 36.04
C ARG A 365 -11.56 13.36 35.01
N PRO A 366 -12.67 13.86 34.43
CA PRO A 366 -12.60 14.92 33.43
C PRO A 366 -11.92 16.20 33.97
N ARG A 367 -12.30 16.61 35.19
CA ARG A 367 -11.76 17.81 35.84
C ARG A 367 -10.27 17.67 36.14
N ARG A 368 -9.87 16.58 36.82
CA ARG A 368 -8.47 16.38 37.21
C ARG A 368 -7.54 16.20 36.01
N LEU A 369 -7.98 15.50 34.97
CA LEU A 369 -7.20 15.37 33.75
C LEU A 369 -7.05 16.72 33.04
N ARG A 370 -8.13 17.51 32.94
CA ARG A 370 -8.09 18.84 32.35
C ARG A 370 -7.10 19.77 33.09
N GLU A 371 -7.17 19.84 34.41
CA GLU A 371 -6.28 20.66 35.25
C GLU A 371 -4.80 20.34 35.01
N LYS A 372 -4.48 19.10 34.67
CA LYS A 372 -3.09 18.64 34.49
C LYS A 372 -2.59 18.73 33.05
N HIS A 373 -3.47 18.55 32.07
CA HIS A 373 -3.06 18.26 30.68
C HIS A 373 -3.65 19.21 29.64
N TYR A 374 -4.56 20.13 29.99
CA TYR A 374 -5.20 21.02 29.02
C TYR A 374 -4.44 22.34 28.81
N PRO A 375 -4.33 22.85 27.58
CA PRO A 375 -4.61 22.15 26.31
C PRO A 375 -3.49 21.14 25.99
N LEU A 376 -3.88 19.94 25.54
CA LEU A 376 -2.91 18.87 25.29
C LEU A 376 -2.16 19.05 23.95
N SER A 377 -2.89 19.24 22.85
CA SER A 377 -2.33 19.57 21.53
C SER A 377 -3.43 19.97 20.52
N ASP A 378 -3.03 20.25 19.26
CA ASP A 378 -3.92 20.46 18.11
C ASP A 378 -4.44 19.17 17.46
N PHE A 379 -4.42 18.05 18.20
CA PHE A 379 -4.93 16.76 17.76
C PHE A 379 -6.40 16.81 17.32
N ARG A 380 -6.71 16.27 16.12
CA ARG A 380 -8.02 16.43 15.47
C ARG A 380 -8.78 15.13 15.20
N VAL A 381 -8.06 14.05 14.89
CA VAL A 381 -8.68 12.80 14.42
C VAL A 381 -8.05 11.61 15.12
N LEU A 382 -8.88 10.83 15.82
CA LEU A 382 -8.53 9.50 16.31
C LEU A 382 -9.12 8.46 15.37
N ARG A 383 -8.31 7.57 14.78
CA ARG A 383 -8.77 6.48 13.93
C ARG A 383 -8.57 5.15 14.61
N ILE A 384 -9.61 4.35 14.68
CA ILE A 384 -9.59 3.02 15.30
C ILE A 384 -9.98 2.02 14.21
N PRO A 385 -8.99 1.43 13.51
CA PRO A 385 -9.24 0.63 12.31
C PRO A 385 -9.88 -0.73 12.63
N HIS A 386 -9.53 -1.30 13.79
CA HIS A 386 -10.04 -2.57 14.30
C HIS A 386 -10.43 -2.36 15.76
N ALA A 387 -11.64 -2.78 16.13
CA ALA A 387 -12.16 -2.60 17.49
C ALA A 387 -12.98 -3.82 17.90
N THR A 388 -12.41 -5.00 17.67
CA THR A 388 -13.08 -6.28 17.91
C THR A 388 -13.07 -6.69 19.38
N GLU A 389 -12.15 -6.17 20.20
CA GLU A 389 -11.96 -6.62 21.58
C GLU A 389 -12.39 -5.62 22.65
N VAL A 390 -12.56 -4.34 22.30
CA VAL A 390 -12.85 -3.28 23.28
C VAL A 390 -14.28 -2.79 23.12
N PRO A 391 -15.10 -2.80 24.20
CA PRO A 391 -16.48 -2.32 24.15
C PRO A 391 -16.55 -0.87 23.65
N ALA A 392 -17.56 -0.55 22.83
CA ALA A 392 -17.74 0.78 22.27
C ALA A 392 -17.91 1.86 23.35
N GLU A 393 -18.44 1.47 24.52
CA GLU A 393 -18.60 2.28 25.73
C GLU A 393 -17.25 2.76 26.26
N GLU A 394 -16.25 1.88 26.31
CA GLU A 394 -14.90 2.24 26.77
C GLU A 394 -14.20 3.17 25.78
N ILE A 395 -14.37 2.93 24.49
CA ILE A 395 -13.86 3.79 23.43
C ILE A 395 -14.52 5.18 23.50
N ALA A 396 -15.84 5.24 23.66
CA ALA A 396 -16.59 6.49 23.83
C ALA A 396 -16.10 7.26 25.06
N TYR A 397 -15.93 6.59 26.19
CA TYR A 397 -15.43 7.22 27.42
C TYR A 397 -14.01 7.76 27.26
N ALA A 398 -13.10 7.01 26.63
CA ALA A 398 -11.75 7.47 26.34
C ALA A 398 -11.74 8.66 25.36
N ALA A 399 -12.55 8.61 24.31
CA ALA A 399 -12.68 9.70 23.34
C ALA A 399 -13.24 10.98 23.96
N MET A 400 -14.23 10.87 24.86
CA MET A 400 -14.76 12.03 25.61
C MET A 400 -13.69 12.65 26.50
N LEU A 401 -12.92 11.83 27.24
CA LEU A 401 -11.80 12.35 28.03
C LEU A 401 -10.75 13.02 27.13
N LEU A 402 -10.43 12.46 25.96
CA LEU A 402 -9.54 13.11 25.00
C LEU A 402 -10.09 14.44 24.48
N ALA A 403 -11.40 14.55 24.19
CA ALA A 403 -12.00 15.81 23.75
C ALA A 403 -11.99 16.89 24.85
N VAL A 404 -12.02 16.50 26.13
CA VAL A 404 -11.80 17.43 27.24
C VAL A 404 -10.38 18.01 27.21
N LEU A 405 -9.39 17.22 26.79
CA LEU A 405 -7.97 17.60 26.76
C LEU A 405 -7.54 18.29 25.46
N CYS A 406 -8.13 17.88 24.34
CA CYS A 406 -7.83 18.33 22.99
C CYS A 406 -9.06 19.06 22.42
N PRO A 407 -9.15 20.40 22.54
CA PRO A 407 -10.34 21.13 22.08
C PRO A 407 -10.56 21.04 20.56
N ASN A 408 -9.53 20.69 19.80
CA ASN A 408 -9.57 20.54 18.35
C ASN A 408 -9.90 19.10 17.88
N LEU A 409 -10.14 18.16 18.80
CA LEU A 409 -10.58 16.81 18.46
C LEU A 409 -12.01 16.87 17.93
N VAL A 410 -12.18 16.55 16.65
CA VAL A 410 -13.47 16.67 15.94
C VAL A 410 -13.99 15.35 15.39
N GLN A 411 -13.16 14.30 15.35
CA GLN A 411 -13.53 13.07 14.67
C GLN A 411 -12.89 11.85 15.33
N VAL A 412 -13.70 10.79 15.51
CA VAL A 412 -13.25 9.46 15.92
C VAL A 412 -13.69 8.48 14.85
N ASP A 413 -12.80 8.10 13.94
CA ASP A 413 -13.10 7.15 12.85
C ASP A 413 -13.23 5.73 13.40
N LEU A 414 -14.42 5.14 13.24
CA LEU A 414 -14.77 3.81 13.72
C LEU A 414 -15.28 2.92 12.58
N PRO A 415 -15.15 1.58 12.73
CA PRO A 415 -15.80 0.62 11.84
C PRO A 415 -17.32 0.85 11.84
N PRO A 416 -18.02 0.65 10.70
CA PRO A 416 -19.45 0.95 10.56
C PRO A 416 -20.32 0.35 11.68
N GLY A 417 -20.03 -0.88 12.12
CA GLY A 417 -20.80 -1.59 13.14
C GLY A 417 -20.80 -0.95 14.54
N MET A 418 -19.84 -0.07 14.85
CA MET A 418 -19.70 0.52 16.20
C MET A 418 -20.23 1.95 16.31
N ARG A 419 -20.43 2.64 15.18
CA ARG A 419 -20.76 4.07 15.16
C ARG A 419 -22.05 4.40 15.93
N ASN A 420 -23.07 3.55 15.79
CA ASN A 420 -24.36 3.74 16.45
C ASN A 420 -24.28 3.58 17.98
N VAL A 421 -23.54 2.58 18.46
CA VAL A 421 -23.34 2.36 19.89
C VAL A 421 -22.51 3.50 20.46
N PHE A 422 -21.38 3.82 19.83
CA PHE A 422 -20.52 4.94 20.22
C PHE A 422 -21.28 6.28 20.31
N GLY A 423 -22.09 6.62 19.31
CA GLY A 423 -22.88 7.85 19.32
C GLY A 423 -23.92 7.90 20.44
N ARG A 424 -24.55 6.76 20.76
CA ARG A 424 -25.50 6.63 21.87
C ARG A 424 -24.82 6.85 23.21
N GLU A 425 -23.65 6.25 23.42
CA GLU A 425 -22.88 6.39 24.65
C GLU A 425 -22.43 7.83 24.90
N ILE A 426 -21.98 8.53 23.85
CA ILE A 426 -21.66 9.96 23.95
C ILE A 426 -22.91 10.77 24.32
N ALA A 427 -24.04 10.54 23.64
CA ALA A 427 -25.28 11.25 23.92
C ALA A 427 -25.78 11.04 25.36
N TRP A 428 -25.70 9.79 25.86
CA TRP A 428 -26.05 9.45 27.23
C TRP A 428 -25.12 10.14 28.23
N ALA A 429 -23.80 10.05 28.02
CA ALA A 429 -22.81 10.65 28.91
C ALA A 429 -22.85 12.18 28.96
N MET A 430 -23.27 12.85 27.87
CA MET A 430 -23.45 14.31 27.86
C MET A 430 -24.61 14.80 28.74
N ILE A 431 -25.60 13.95 28.99
CA ILE A 431 -26.75 14.26 29.86
C ILE A 431 -26.38 14.04 31.34
N ASN A 432 -25.35 13.23 31.61
CA ASN A 432 -24.89 12.88 32.94
C ASN A 432 -23.75 13.78 33.45
N ASP A 433 -23.74 14.00 34.77
CA ASP A 433 -22.68 14.71 35.49
C ASP A 433 -21.54 13.70 35.75
N PRO A 434 -20.46 13.71 34.94
CA PRO A 434 -19.43 14.74 35.08
C PRO A 434 -19.00 15.47 33.78
N PHE A 435 -19.57 15.11 32.63
CA PHE A 435 -19.13 15.64 31.32
C PHE A 435 -19.88 16.90 30.87
N LYS A 436 -20.99 17.24 31.54
CA LYS A 436 -21.82 18.40 31.24
C LYS A 436 -21.03 19.72 31.04
N PRO A 437 -20.01 20.07 31.87
CA PRO A 437 -19.22 21.28 31.68
C PRO A 437 -18.39 21.30 30.38
N TYR A 438 -18.22 20.14 29.74
CA TYR A 438 -17.38 19.94 28.54
C TYR A 438 -18.20 19.55 27.30
N SER A 439 -19.52 19.71 27.39
CA SER A 439 -20.47 19.32 26.34
C SER A 439 -20.15 19.93 24.97
N GLU A 440 -19.64 21.16 24.91
CA GLU A 440 -19.25 21.78 23.64
C GLU A 440 -18.14 20.99 22.94
N SER A 441 -17.05 20.67 23.63
CA SER A 441 -15.93 19.88 23.07
C SER A 441 -16.39 18.48 22.66
N ILE A 442 -17.21 17.84 23.51
CA ILE A 442 -17.66 16.45 23.29
C ILE A 442 -18.68 16.35 22.16
N SER A 443 -19.57 17.34 22.01
CA SER A 443 -20.62 17.34 20.98
C SER A 443 -20.07 17.26 19.55
N ARG A 444 -18.82 17.68 19.35
CA ARG A 444 -18.11 17.61 18.06
C ARG A 444 -17.83 16.18 17.63
N LEU A 445 -17.75 15.24 18.57
CA LEU A 445 -17.50 13.82 18.30
C LEU A 445 -18.76 13.08 17.80
N ILE A 446 -19.95 13.67 17.97
CA ILE A 446 -21.20 13.03 17.52
C ILE A 446 -21.19 13.05 15.99
N TYR A 447 -21.16 11.85 15.40
CA TYR A 447 -21.31 11.64 13.97
C TYR A 447 -22.58 12.35 13.48
N ARG A 448 -22.40 13.39 12.67
CA ARG A 448 -23.45 13.89 11.81
C ARG A 448 -23.40 13.03 10.56
N GLU A 449 -24.43 12.22 10.33
CA GLU A 449 -24.61 11.62 9.01
C GLU A 449 -24.63 12.77 8.00
N VAL A 450 -23.56 12.87 7.21
CA VAL A 450 -23.59 13.68 6.00
C VAL A 450 -24.54 12.92 5.09
N LYS A 451 -25.78 13.42 4.97
CA LYS A 451 -26.69 12.95 3.93
C LYS A 451 -25.98 13.21 2.59
N ASN A 452 -25.54 12.14 1.94
CA ASN A 452 -25.09 12.19 0.56
C ASN A 452 -26.28 12.45 -0.36
#